data_AF-A0A928DSZ1-F1
#
_entry.id   AF-A0A928DSZ1-F1
#
_cell.length_a   1.000
_cell.length_b   1.000
_cell.length_c   1.000
_cell.angle_alpha   90.00
_cell.angle_beta   90.00
_cell.angle_gamma   90.00
#
_symmetry.space_group_name_H-M   'P 1'
#
loop_
_entity.id
_entity.type
_entity.pdbx_description
1 polymer ?
#
loop_
_entity_poly.entity_id
_entity_poly.type
_entity_poly.pdbx_seq_one_letter_code
_entity_poly.pdbx_strand_id
1 'polypeptide(L)'
;MRNGRYQSILEFVPGRLIRVNDKMQQGYVYMLEEAPGQNFAPDFTPELTPAQMLQMGVFEGHYLTDCQNEFPREWFEQAADKLSPNGPDVSKNCFKIKSRLGRKEWVSRGWILPFEPDPRGWFQWYCRYWLGRRLPQTDKRQIRRWKSFKRHQSQVLKNCPPGDITCRQKQRQALLQWAYNPFF
;
A
#
# COMPACT_ATOMS: atom_id res chain seq x y z
N MET A 1 14.87 27.34 0.35
CA MET A 1 15.58 26.30 1.12
C MET A 1 14.59 25.41 1.86
N ARG A 2 14.34 24.19 1.38
CA ARG A 2 13.92 23.02 2.19
C ARG A 2 14.45 21.79 1.47
N ASN A 3 15.72 21.47 1.67
CA ASN A 3 16.25 20.16 1.35
C ASN A 3 15.62 19.18 2.34
N GLY A 4 14.43 18.69 2.03
CA GLY A 4 13.93 17.47 2.66
C GLY A 4 14.91 16.37 2.31
N ARG A 5 15.72 15.92 3.28
CA ARG A 5 16.57 14.75 3.08
C ARG A 5 15.65 13.56 2.85
N TYR A 6 15.58 13.12 1.60
CA TYR A 6 15.00 11.83 1.25
C TYR A 6 15.71 10.75 2.07
N GLN A 7 14.94 10.00 2.86
CA GLN A 7 15.47 9.07 3.84
C GLN A 7 15.75 7.73 3.17
N SER A 8 16.96 7.19 3.37
CA SER A 8 17.28 5.84 2.91
C SER A 8 16.54 4.82 3.76
N ILE A 9 16.19 3.66 3.18
CA ILE A 9 15.58 2.54 3.91
C ILE A 9 16.40 2.12 5.15
N LEU A 10 17.73 2.25 5.09
CA LEU A 10 18.64 1.91 6.19
C LEU A 10 18.44 2.79 7.43
N GLU A 11 17.82 3.95 7.25
CA GLU A 11 17.54 4.86 8.34
C GLU A 11 16.30 4.46 9.16
N PHE A 12 15.45 3.58 8.64
CA PHE A 12 14.23 3.12 9.31
C PHE A 12 14.56 1.96 10.24
N VAL A 13 14.79 2.28 11.51
CA VAL A 13 15.18 1.32 12.55
C VAL A 13 14.24 1.40 13.76
N PRO A 14 14.10 0.33 14.57
CA PRO A 14 13.36 0.38 15.84
C PRO A 14 13.79 1.58 16.70
N GLY A 15 12.80 2.23 17.33
CA GLY A 15 13.00 3.44 18.15
C GLY A 15 13.01 4.76 17.37
N ARG A 16 13.05 4.73 16.02
CA ARG A 16 12.94 5.96 15.22
C ARG A 16 11.54 6.55 15.31
N LEU A 17 11.46 7.86 15.54
CA LEU A 17 10.23 8.63 15.43
C LEU A 17 10.03 9.13 13.99
N ILE A 18 8.89 8.81 13.40
CA ILE A 18 8.46 9.32 12.09
C ILE A 18 7.45 10.44 12.30
N ARG A 19 7.65 11.57 11.63
CA ARG A 19 6.76 12.73 11.65
C ARG A 19 6.11 12.90 10.27
N VAL A 20 4.79 12.84 10.24
CA VAL A 20 4.00 12.89 9.00
C VAL A 20 3.45 14.29 8.79
N ASN A 21 3.75 14.84 7.62
CA ASN A 21 3.22 16.11 7.14
C ASN A 21 2.98 16.01 5.63
N ASP A 22 1.77 15.59 5.26
CA ASP A 22 1.31 15.46 3.88
C ASP A 22 -0.04 16.17 3.67
N LYS A 23 -0.66 16.02 2.49
CA LYS A 23 -1.92 16.71 2.18
C LYS A 23 -3.12 16.20 2.97
N MET A 24 -3.06 14.98 3.52
CA MET A 24 -4.15 14.28 4.20
C MET A 24 -3.94 14.16 5.72
N GLN A 25 -2.72 14.32 6.21
CA GLN A 25 -2.37 14.20 7.61
C GLN A 25 -1.23 15.16 7.98
N GLN A 26 -1.42 15.95 9.03
CA GLN A 26 -0.43 16.89 9.55
C GLN A 26 -0.17 16.63 11.03
N GLY A 27 1.09 16.72 11.46
CA GLY A 27 1.47 16.59 12.86
C GLY A 27 1.32 15.19 13.47
N TYR A 28 0.98 14.17 12.67
CA TYR A 28 0.93 12.79 13.17
C TYR A 28 2.34 12.27 13.37
N VAL A 29 2.58 11.62 14.51
CA VAL A 29 3.88 11.06 14.87
C VAL A 29 3.68 9.63 15.33
N TYR A 30 4.58 8.74 14.93
CA TYR A 30 4.63 7.37 15.42
C TYR A 30 6.07 6.89 15.55
N MET A 31 6.29 5.92 16.43
CA MET A 31 7.56 5.25 16.59
C MET A 31 7.57 3.94 15.81
N LEU A 32 8.72 3.57 15.26
CA LEU A 32 8.93 2.23 14.71
C LEU A 32 9.28 1.29 15.85
N GLU A 33 8.56 0.18 15.97
CA GLU A 33 8.81 -0.86 16.97
C GLU A 33 9.68 -1.99 16.39
N GLU A 34 9.61 -2.18 15.07
CA GLU A 34 10.27 -3.29 14.39
C GLU A 34 11.14 -2.80 13.22
N ALA A 35 12.08 -3.65 12.78
CA ALA A 35 12.85 -3.38 11.59
C ALA A 35 11.98 -3.57 10.32
N PRO A 36 12.31 -2.88 9.21
CA PRO A 36 11.54 -2.98 7.98
C PRO A 36 11.45 -4.42 7.47
N GLY A 37 10.22 -4.87 7.18
CA GLY A 37 9.95 -6.23 6.69
C GLY A 37 10.09 -7.35 7.72
N GLN A 38 10.27 -7.04 9.01
CA GLN A 38 10.47 -8.04 10.07
C GLN A 38 9.28 -8.14 11.02
N ASN A 39 9.20 -9.29 11.72
CA ASN A 39 8.27 -9.53 12.83
C ASN A 39 6.81 -9.18 12.51
N PHE A 40 6.33 -9.69 11.37
CA PHE A 40 4.92 -9.57 11.03
C PHE A 40 4.08 -10.50 11.92
N ALA A 41 2.80 -10.17 12.05
CA ALA A 41 1.85 -11.08 12.67
C ALA A 41 1.96 -12.45 11.97
N PRO A 42 1.99 -13.57 12.72
CA PRO A 42 2.26 -14.90 12.15
C PRO A 42 1.29 -15.30 11.03
N ASP A 43 0.12 -14.68 11.01
CA ASP A 43 -0.96 -14.94 10.08
C ASP A 43 -1.10 -13.88 8.96
N PHE A 44 -0.10 -13.00 8.83
CA PHE A 44 -0.01 -11.98 7.80
C PHE A 44 1.22 -12.21 6.92
N THR A 45 0.99 -12.84 5.77
CA THR A 45 2.03 -13.24 4.81
C THR A 45 1.76 -12.61 3.45
N PRO A 46 1.91 -11.28 3.30
CA PRO A 46 1.72 -10.61 2.00
C PRO A 46 2.75 -11.14 0.99
N GLU A 47 2.32 -11.30 -0.26
CA GLU A 47 3.16 -11.85 -1.34
C GLU A 47 4.00 -10.77 -2.02
N LEU A 48 3.72 -9.48 -1.73
CA LEU A 48 4.38 -8.32 -2.31
C LEU A 48 4.73 -7.30 -1.23
N THR A 49 5.93 -6.72 -1.31
CA THR A 49 6.34 -5.57 -0.49
C THR A 49 5.69 -4.27 -0.99
N PRO A 50 5.61 -3.21 -0.16
CA PRO A 50 5.18 -1.90 -0.62
C PRO A 50 5.97 -1.37 -1.83
N ALA A 51 7.30 -1.58 -1.83
CA ALA A 51 8.17 -1.20 -2.93
C ALA A 51 7.80 -1.92 -4.24
N GLN A 52 7.60 -3.24 -4.18
CA GLN A 52 7.16 -4.04 -5.34
C GLN A 52 5.78 -3.58 -5.84
N MET A 53 4.83 -3.31 -4.94
CA MET A 53 3.51 -2.81 -5.33
C MET A 53 3.62 -1.48 -6.10
N LEU A 54 4.41 -0.52 -5.62
CA LEU A 54 4.66 0.75 -6.30
C LEU A 54 5.31 0.54 -7.67
N GLN A 55 6.37 -0.26 -7.73
CA GLN A 55 7.13 -0.55 -8.95
C GLN A 55 6.29 -1.25 -10.02
N MET A 56 5.35 -2.12 -9.62
CA MET A 56 4.44 -2.79 -10.55
C MET A 56 3.36 -1.84 -11.10
N GLY A 57 2.98 -0.83 -10.31
CA GLY A 57 1.95 0.13 -10.66
C GLY A 57 0.62 -0.19 -9.98
N VAL A 58 0.31 0.62 -8.96
CA VAL A 58 -0.91 0.54 -8.16
C VAL A 58 -1.56 1.91 -8.00
N PHE A 59 -2.88 1.88 -7.81
CA PHE A 59 -3.67 3.07 -7.43
C PHE A 59 -3.48 4.25 -8.39
N GLU A 60 -3.40 3.93 -9.68
CA GLU A 60 -3.29 4.89 -10.78
C GLU A 60 -2.06 5.80 -10.62
N GLY A 61 -1.01 5.29 -9.98
CA GLY A 61 0.26 5.99 -9.75
C GLY A 61 0.19 7.17 -8.78
N HIS A 62 -0.99 7.49 -8.24
CA HIS A 62 -1.20 8.74 -7.49
C HIS A 62 -1.13 8.58 -5.97
N TYR A 63 -1.16 7.34 -5.47
CA TYR A 63 -1.06 7.12 -4.02
C TYR A 63 0.36 7.41 -3.53
N LEU A 64 0.45 8.04 -2.35
CA LEU A 64 1.68 8.34 -1.63
C LEU A 64 2.64 9.32 -2.32
N THR A 65 2.29 9.90 -3.47
CA THR A 65 3.16 10.82 -4.22
C THR A 65 3.51 12.09 -3.45
N ASP A 66 2.71 12.46 -2.46
CA ASP A 66 2.94 13.57 -1.51
C ASP A 66 3.50 13.12 -0.16
N CYS A 67 3.77 11.82 0.03
CA CYS A 67 4.28 11.24 1.27
C CYS A 67 5.79 10.88 1.18
N GLN A 68 6.53 11.44 0.21
CA GLN A 68 7.93 11.07 -0.06
C GLN A 68 8.91 11.36 1.10
N ASN A 69 8.52 12.22 2.04
CA ASN A 69 9.29 12.48 3.26
C ASN A 69 8.99 11.49 4.39
N GLU A 70 7.91 10.70 4.27
CA GLU A 70 7.50 9.69 5.25
C GLU A 70 8.10 8.32 4.94
N PHE A 71 8.18 7.94 3.67
CA PHE A 71 8.58 6.60 3.24
C PHE A 71 9.99 6.59 2.61
N PRO A 72 10.67 5.42 2.58
CA PRO A 72 12.00 5.29 2.00
C PRO A 72 12.06 5.80 0.57
N ARG A 73 13.11 6.56 0.25
CA ARG A 73 13.29 7.17 -1.07
C ARG A 73 13.39 6.12 -2.17
N GLU A 74 14.02 4.99 -1.86
CA GLU A 74 14.27 3.89 -2.78
C GLU A 74 12.97 3.34 -3.36
N TRP A 75 11.87 3.39 -2.60
CA TRP A 75 10.55 2.95 -3.07
C TRP A 75 10.03 3.82 -4.21
N PHE A 76 10.30 5.13 -4.18
CA PHE A 76 9.85 6.07 -5.20
C PHE A 76 10.80 6.10 -6.39
N GLU A 77 12.11 6.01 -6.14
CA GLU A 77 13.14 5.92 -7.20
C GLU A 77 12.89 4.70 -8.09
N GLN A 78 12.65 3.52 -7.50
CA GLN A 78 12.37 2.28 -8.24
C GLN A 78 11.02 2.29 -8.97
N ALA A 79 10.09 3.15 -8.55
CA ALA A 79 8.75 3.25 -9.11
C ALA A 79 8.55 4.50 -9.98
N ALA A 80 9.61 5.24 -10.32
CA ALA A 80 9.52 6.56 -10.96
C ALA A 80 8.58 6.58 -12.19
N ASP A 81 8.66 5.56 -13.05
CA ASP A 81 7.82 5.44 -14.25
C ASP A 81 6.34 5.13 -13.95
N LYS A 82 6.05 4.65 -12.75
CA LYS A 82 4.70 4.32 -12.27
C LYS A 82 4.06 5.41 -11.44
N LEU A 83 4.79 6.45 -11.05
CA LEU A 83 4.23 7.55 -10.28
C LEU A 83 3.49 8.54 -11.19
N SER A 84 2.43 9.14 -10.63
CA SER A 84 1.61 10.17 -11.28
C SER A 84 1.27 11.27 -10.25
N PRO A 85 2.20 12.19 -9.96
CA PRO A 85 2.03 13.21 -8.92
C PRO A 85 0.93 14.23 -9.24
N ASN A 86 0.63 14.43 -10.52
CA ASN A 86 -0.34 15.42 -10.99
C ASN A 86 -1.80 14.91 -10.97
N GLY A 87 -2.02 13.62 -10.74
CA GLY A 87 -3.36 13.04 -10.65
C GLY A 87 -3.38 11.53 -10.93
N PRO A 88 -4.50 10.84 -10.70
CA PRO A 88 -4.63 9.43 -11.03
C PRO A 88 -4.56 9.20 -12.55
N ASP A 89 -3.61 8.37 -12.97
CA ASP A 89 -3.44 7.89 -14.34
C ASP A 89 -3.55 6.36 -14.40
N VAL A 90 -4.58 5.85 -15.06
CA VAL A 90 -4.85 4.42 -15.18
C VAL A 90 -3.74 3.69 -15.95
N SER A 91 -3.03 4.37 -16.86
CA SER A 91 -1.92 3.77 -17.62
C SER A 91 -0.75 3.34 -16.73
N LYS A 92 -0.65 3.93 -15.52
CA LYS A 92 0.36 3.59 -14.52
C LYS A 92 0.08 2.27 -13.80
N ASN A 93 -1.16 1.78 -13.80
CA ASN A 93 -1.48 0.49 -13.20
C ASN A 93 -0.86 -0.65 -14.00
N CYS A 94 -0.43 -1.71 -13.31
CA CYS A 94 0.13 -2.93 -13.91
C CYS A 94 -0.70 -3.47 -15.08
N PHE A 95 -2.02 -3.59 -14.89
CA PHE A 95 -2.97 -4.08 -15.90
C PHE A 95 -3.67 -2.95 -16.67
N LYS A 96 -3.21 -1.69 -16.53
CA LYS A 96 -3.77 -0.50 -17.19
C LYS A 96 -5.30 -0.37 -17.03
N ILE A 97 -5.82 -0.78 -15.87
CA ILE A 97 -7.26 -0.79 -15.57
C ILE A 97 -7.53 -0.23 -14.18
N LYS A 98 -8.67 0.46 -14.01
CA LYS A 98 -9.15 0.92 -12.70
C LYS A 98 -9.88 -0.21 -11.97
N SER A 99 -9.39 -0.57 -10.79
CA SER A 99 -9.93 -1.65 -9.95
C SER A 99 -10.64 -1.16 -8.69
N ARG A 100 -10.34 0.05 -8.21
CA ARG A 100 -10.81 0.55 -6.91
C ARG A 100 -12.02 1.49 -6.98
N LEU A 101 -12.73 1.56 -5.85
CA LEU A 101 -13.71 2.62 -5.59
C LEU A 101 -13.02 3.95 -5.20
N GLY A 102 -13.77 5.05 -5.27
CA GLY A 102 -13.29 6.36 -4.84
C GLY A 102 -13.23 6.49 -3.32
N ARG A 103 -12.45 7.46 -2.80
CA ARG A 103 -12.31 7.67 -1.35
C ARG A 103 -13.63 8.01 -0.66
N LYS A 104 -14.48 8.85 -1.28
CA LYS A 104 -15.81 9.19 -0.75
C LYS A 104 -16.64 7.92 -0.47
N GLU A 105 -16.56 6.95 -1.38
CA GLU A 105 -17.23 5.65 -1.27
C GLU A 105 -16.61 4.76 -0.18
N TRP A 106 -15.29 4.84 0.03
CA TRP A 106 -14.66 4.11 1.13
C TRP A 106 -15.09 4.65 2.49
N VAL A 107 -15.23 5.97 2.62
CA VAL A 107 -15.72 6.61 3.84
C VAL A 107 -17.19 6.25 4.09
N SER A 108 -18.06 6.35 3.07
CA SER A 108 -19.48 5.99 3.22
C SER A 108 -19.70 4.53 3.63
N ARG A 109 -18.82 3.63 3.17
CA ARG A 109 -18.84 2.19 3.54
C ARG A 109 -18.13 1.87 4.86
N GLY A 110 -17.63 2.87 5.59
CA GLY A 110 -16.90 2.67 6.85
C GLY A 110 -15.56 1.94 6.70
N TRP A 111 -14.97 1.94 5.50
CA TRP A 111 -13.69 1.28 5.23
C TRP A 111 -12.48 2.11 5.64
N ILE A 112 -12.66 3.43 5.77
CA ILE A 112 -11.79 4.35 6.48
C ILE A 112 -12.61 4.91 7.62
N LEU A 113 -12.19 4.62 8.86
CA LEU A 113 -12.92 5.09 10.05
C LEU A 113 -12.61 6.57 10.34
N PRO A 114 -13.52 7.30 11.00
CA PRO A 114 -13.19 8.59 11.60
C PRO A 114 -12.00 8.43 12.55
N PHE A 115 -11.05 9.37 12.51
CA PHE A 115 -9.82 9.35 13.34
C PHE A 115 -8.89 8.15 13.09
N GLU A 116 -9.08 7.43 11.99
CA GLU A 116 -8.14 6.40 11.54
C GLU A 116 -6.74 7.00 11.37
N PRO A 117 -5.69 6.37 11.93
CA PRO A 117 -4.31 6.86 11.77
C PRO A 117 -3.84 6.84 10.32
N ASP A 118 -4.50 6.06 9.46
CA ASP A 118 -4.16 5.84 8.04
C ASP A 118 -5.26 6.38 7.11
N PRO A 119 -5.31 7.69 6.83
CA PRO A 119 -6.38 8.31 6.04
C PRO A 119 -6.41 7.88 4.57
N ARG A 120 -5.35 7.22 4.07
CA ARG A 120 -5.28 6.57 2.76
C ARG A 120 -5.60 5.06 2.82
N GLY A 121 -6.02 4.55 3.97
CA GLY A 121 -6.53 3.19 4.14
C GLY A 121 -5.45 2.11 4.07
N TRP A 122 -5.83 0.93 3.55
CA TRP A 122 -5.04 -0.31 3.56
C TRP A 122 -3.58 -0.11 3.13
N PHE A 123 -3.34 0.56 2.00
CA PHE A 123 -1.99 0.63 1.45
C PHE A 123 -1.05 1.49 2.31
N GLN A 124 -1.53 2.60 2.85
CA GLN A 124 -0.74 3.42 3.78
C GLN A 124 -0.51 2.68 5.11
N TRP A 125 -1.54 1.99 5.63
CA TRP A 125 -1.36 1.11 6.78
C TRP A 125 -0.27 0.08 6.51
N TYR A 126 -0.31 -0.60 5.36
CA TYR A 126 0.66 -1.64 5.02
C TYR A 126 2.07 -1.07 4.88
N CYS A 127 2.25 0.10 4.25
CA CYS A 127 3.54 0.78 4.16
C CYS A 127 4.13 1.04 5.55
N ARG A 128 3.33 1.59 6.48
CA ARG A 128 3.77 1.90 7.85
C ARG A 128 4.01 0.64 8.68
N TYR A 129 3.17 -0.37 8.53
CA TYR A 129 3.32 -1.66 9.20
C TYR A 129 4.59 -2.38 8.73
N TRP A 130 4.85 -2.38 7.42
CA TRP A 130 6.05 -2.95 6.83
C TRP A 130 7.30 -2.24 7.34
N LEU A 131 7.27 -0.91 7.50
CA LEU A 131 8.39 -0.15 8.11
C LEU A 131 8.58 -0.37 9.61
N GLY A 132 7.65 -1.04 10.28
CA GLY A 132 7.79 -1.40 11.69
C GLY A 132 6.85 -0.70 12.66
N ARG A 133 5.89 0.12 12.20
CA ARG A 133 4.83 0.65 13.09
C ARG A 133 3.92 -0.49 13.54
N ARG A 134 3.53 -0.51 14.82
CA ARG A 134 2.54 -1.44 15.35
C ARG A 134 1.39 -0.67 16.00
N LEU A 135 0.16 -1.12 15.72
CA LEU A 135 -1.08 -0.58 16.26
C LEU A 135 -2.06 -1.74 16.44
N PRO A 136 -2.04 -2.45 17.59
CA PRO A 136 -2.64 -3.78 17.71
C PRO A 136 -4.10 -3.90 17.24
N GLN A 137 -4.94 -2.89 17.50
CA GLN A 137 -6.34 -2.91 17.07
C GLN A 137 -6.49 -2.68 15.55
N THR A 138 -5.74 -1.73 15.00
CA THR A 138 -5.72 -1.42 13.56
C THR A 138 -5.13 -2.59 12.77
N ASP A 139 -4.03 -3.16 13.26
CA ASP A 139 -3.32 -4.27 12.60
C ASP A 139 -4.23 -5.48 12.48
N LYS A 140 -4.88 -5.90 13.59
CA LYS A 140 -5.87 -6.99 13.58
C LYS A 140 -6.97 -6.76 12.55
N ARG A 141 -7.49 -5.53 12.45
CA ARG A 141 -8.57 -5.18 11.51
C ARG A 141 -8.09 -5.27 10.05
N GLN A 142 -6.93 -4.71 9.75
CA GLN A 142 -6.40 -4.66 8.39
C GLN A 142 -5.98 -6.05 7.91
N ILE A 143 -5.30 -6.84 8.75
CA ILE A 143 -4.93 -8.24 8.46
C ILE A 143 -6.19 -9.08 8.17
N ARG A 144 -7.25 -8.92 8.97
CA ARG A 144 -8.54 -9.60 8.72
C ARG A 144 -9.13 -9.26 7.35
N ARG A 145 -9.06 -7.99 6.94
CA ARG A 145 -9.53 -7.55 5.61
C ARG A 145 -8.69 -8.15 4.48
N TRP A 146 -7.37 -8.16 4.65
CA TRP A 146 -6.45 -8.78 3.70
C TRP A 146 -6.72 -10.27 3.51
N LYS A 147 -6.84 -11.04 4.60
CA LYS A 147 -7.19 -12.47 4.54
C LYS A 147 -8.51 -12.70 3.81
N SER A 148 -9.51 -11.88 4.12
CA SER A 148 -10.82 -11.97 3.47
C SER A 148 -10.69 -11.76 1.95
N PHE A 149 -9.76 -10.92 1.51
CA PHE A 149 -9.54 -10.62 0.09
C PHE A 149 -9.01 -11.81 -0.72
N LYS A 150 -8.37 -12.80 -0.07
CA LYS A 150 -7.86 -14.04 -0.69
C LYS A 150 -8.89 -14.76 -1.57
N ARG A 151 -10.18 -14.67 -1.23
CA ARG A 151 -11.29 -15.23 -2.04
C ARG A 151 -11.25 -14.81 -3.51
N HIS A 152 -10.75 -13.62 -3.82
CA HIS A 152 -10.64 -13.14 -5.21
C HIS A 152 -9.54 -13.89 -5.98
N GLN A 153 -8.47 -14.32 -5.32
CA GLN A 153 -7.43 -15.17 -5.92
C GLN A 153 -8.03 -16.52 -6.33
N SER A 154 -8.78 -17.15 -5.41
CA SER A 154 -9.50 -18.41 -5.69
C SER A 154 -10.51 -18.26 -6.83
N GLN A 155 -11.19 -17.11 -6.95
CA GLN A 155 -12.08 -16.84 -8.08
C GLN A 155 -11.34 -16.74 -9.41
N VAL A 156 -10.15 -16.14 -9.46
CA VAL A 156 -9.36 -16.11 -10.69
C VAL A 156 -8.88 -17.52 -11.04
N LEU A 157 -8.29 -18.25 -10.09
CA LEU A 157 -7.81 -19.63 -10.28
C LEU A 157 -8.90 -20.58 -10.80
N LYS A 158 -10.14 -20.44 -10.31
CA LYS A 158 -11.27 -21.28 -10.73
C LYS A 158 -11.81 -20.93 -12.12
N ASN A 159 -11.74 -19.67 -12.53
CA ASN A 159 -12.47 -19.17 -13.71
C ASN A 159 -11.55 -18.74 -14.86
N CYS A 160 -10.23 -18.83 -14.71
CA CYS A 160 -9.26 -18.45 -15.72
C CYS A 160 -8.38 -19.65 -16.08
N PRO A 161 -8.00 -19.81 -17.36
CA PRO A 161 -6.95 -20.75 -17.73
C PRO A 161 -5.64 -20.47 -16.96
N PRO A 162 -4.90 -21.50 -16.53
CA PRO A 162 -3.59 -21.32 -15.90
C PRO A 162 -2.66 -20.46 -16.76
N GLY A 163 -2.02 -19.45 -16.17
CA GLY A 163 -1.11 -18.53 -16.86
C GLY A 163 -1.77 -17.45 -17.73
N ASP A 164 -3.10 -17.47 -17.95
CA ASP A 164 -3.78 -16.42 -18.71
C ASP A 164 -3.97 -15.14 -17.85
N ILE A 165 -3.01 -14.23 -17.99
CA ILE A 165 -3.00 -12.92 -17.32
C ILE A 165 -4.00 -11.92 -17.92
N THR A 166 -4.60 -12.22 -19.07
CA THR A 166 -5.63 -11.39 -19.71
C THR A 166 -7.03 -11.67 -19.15
N CYS A 167 -7.23 -12.87 -18.58
CA CYS A 167 -8.45 -13.20 -17.87
C CYS A 167 -8.57 -12.41 -16.54
N ARG A 168 -9.73 -11.77 -16.33
CA ARG A 168 -10.12 -11.07 -15.09
C ARG A 168 -9.09 -10.01 -14.61
N GLN A 169 -8.49 -9.27 -15.54
CA GLN A 169 -7.49 -8.21 -15.27
C GLN A 169 -7.89 -7.23 -14.16
N LYS A 170 -9.17 -6.82 -14.08
CA LYS A 170 -9.65 -5.94 -13.00
C LYS A 170 -9.49 -6.56 -11.61
N GLN A 171 -9.77 -7.86 -11.46
CA GLN A 171 -9.58 -8.58 -10.20
C GLN A 171 -8.10 -8.81 -9.92
N ARG A 172 -7.29 -9.12 -10.94
CA ARG A 172 -5.82 -9.22 -10.81
C ARG A 172 -5.20 -7.89 -10.34
N GLN A 173 -5.61 -6.76 -10.91
CA GLN A 173 -5.19 -5.43 -10.44
C GLN A 173 -5.63 -5.15 -8.99
N ALA A 174 -6.82 -5.62 -8.59
CA ALA A 174 -7.29 -5.49 -7.22
C ALA A 174 -6.46 -6.36 -6.25
N LEU A 175 -6.13 -7.60 -6.64
CA LEU A 175 -5.26 -8.49 -5.87
C LEU A 175 -3.87 -7.88 -5.64
N LEU A 176 -3.28 -7.30 -6.69
CA LEU A 176 -2.03 -6.54 -6.61
C LEU A 176 -2.12 -5.40 -5.57
N GLN A 177 -3.20 -4.62 -5.59
CA GLN A 177 -3.45 -3.54 -4.61
C GLN A 177 -3.66 -4.03 -3.16
N TRP A 178 -3.91 -5.32 -2.99
CA TRP A 178 -4.02 -6.01 -1.70
C TRP A 178 -2.79 -6.87 -1.38
N ALA A 179 -1.66 -6.64 -2.04
CA ALA A 179 -0.39 -7.36 -1.82
C ALA A 179 -0.45 -8.87 -2.09
N TYR A 180 -1.33 -9.30 -3.01
CA TYR A 180 -1.31 -10.65 -3.58
C TYR A 180 -0.63 -10.61 -4.95
N ASN A 181 0.15 -11.63 -5.29
CA ASN A 181 0.73 -11.82 -6.60
C ASN A 181 -0.41 -11.98 -7.63
N PRO A 182 -0.48 -11.14 -8.67
CA PRO A 182 -1.55 -11.21 -9.66
C PRO A 182 -1.24 -12.17 -10.83
N PHE A 183 -0.10 -12.87 -10.85
CA PHE A 183 0.43 -13.62 -12.00
C PHE A 183 0.53 -15.15 -11.81
N PHE A 184 -0.18 -15.71 -10.82
CA PHE A 184 -0.41 -17.15 -10.75
C PHE A 184 -1.24 -17.67 -11.94
#